data_AF-A0A3D4W022-F1
#
_entry.id   AF-A0A3D4W022-F1
#
_cell.length_a   1.000
_cell.length_b   1.000
_cell.length_c   1.000
_cell.angle_alpha   90.00
_cell.angle_beta   90.00
_cell.angle_gamma   90.00
#
_symmetry.space_group_name_H-M   'P 1'
#
loop_
_entity.id
_entity.type
_entity.pdbx_description
1 polymer ?
#
loop_
_entity_poly.entity_id
_entity_poly.type
_entity_poly.pdbx_seq_one_letter_code
_entity_poly.pdbx_strand_id
1 'polypeptide(L)'
;MLQLLLGGSGSGKTTLLYQRIRARAEKGEKSILLVPEQFTSSTEGRIYRELGDALSGMVESFSFTSLAEKILSTEGGAAVQTLSDAGRAVLVRRALEELQDNVHYYHRHRRSAAFCQMAAQTIDELKSAGLSGRQLAQLAGACGAESGKLSELALIFQGYETLLARSGMDPSDRLELAGARLEEALARHSLPEFLRDRAVFIDEFDTFNAPKKRLLGAMLAALPSVTVALCDDGAPLLPGDLSLFSGAKQVAAQLRQLARKNGAEVAVPQLLRKDLRHRNAPGLAAVAELLETGS
;
A
#
# COMPACT_ATOMS: atom_id res chain seq x y z
N MET A 1 11.28 -13.35 3.68
CA MET A 1 10.14 -14.31 3.67
C MET A 1 8.81 -13.59 3.93
N LEU A 2 7.75 -13.94 3.21
CA LEU A 2 6.37 -13.51 3.45
C LEU A 2 5.65 -14.49 4.39
N GLN A 3 4.99 -13.97 5.42
CA GLN A 3 4.08 -14.70 6.29
C GLN A 3 2.68 -14.08 6.21
N LEU A 4 1.66 -14.91 6.07
CA LEU A 4 0.28 -14.46 6.05
C LEU A 4 -0.44 -14.94 7.31
N LEU A 5 -1.08 -14.01 8.02
CA LEU A 5 -1.93 -14.27 9.15
C LEU A 5 -3.39 -14.00 8.75
N LEU A 6 -4.15 -15.07 8.55
CA LEU A 6 -5.51 -15.04 8.03
C LEU A 6 -6.51 -15.28 9.17
N GLY A 7 -7.73 -14.80 8.99
CA GLY A 7 -8.87 -15.07 9.88
C GLY A 7 -9.91 -13.95 9.80
N GLY A 8 -11.15 -14.26 10.17
CA GLY A 8 -12.24 -13.27 10.18
C GLY A 8 -12.03 -12.11 11.16
N SER A 9 -12.90 -11.10 11.10
CA SER A 9 -12.92 -10.05 12.12
C SER A 9 -13.14 -10.66 13.51
N GLY A 10 -12.39 -10.21 14.52
CA GLY A 10 -12.49 -10.75 15.88
C GLY A 10 -11.69 -12.03 16.12
N SER A 11 -10.98 -12.58 15.13
CA SER A 11 -10.21 -13.82 15.30
C SER A 11 -8.90 -13.69 16.09
N GLY A 12 -8.55 -12.47 16.52
CA GLY A 12 -7.34 -12.19 17.28
C GLY A 12 -6.08 -11.99 16.43
N LYS A 13 -6.20 -11.72 15.12
CA LYS A 13 -5.05 -11.44 14.24
C LYS A 13 -4.11 -10.38 14.81
N THR A 14 -4.66 -9.22 15.15
CA THR A 14 -3.87 -8.13 15.71
C THR A 14 -3.25 -8.53 17.05
N THR A 15 -4.00 -9.17 17.95
CA THR A 15 -3.45 -9.66 19.23
C THR A 15 -2.26 -10.59 19.02
N LEU A 16 -2.36 -11.55 18.10
CA LEU A 16 -1.26 -12.47 17.79
C LEU A 16 -0.07 -11.73 17.15
N LEU A 17 -0.34 -10.75 16.30
CA LEU A 17 0.69 -9.90 15.70
C LEU A 17 1.48 -9.14 16.80
N TYR A 18 0.80 -8.51 17.76
CA TYR A 18 1.46 -7.86 18.90
C TYR A 18 2.21 -8.84 19.81
N GLN A 19 1.67 -10.05 20.03
CA GLN A 19 2.38 -11.10 20.79
C GLN A 19 3.70 -11.51 20.10
N ARG A 20 3.71 -11.62 18.76
CA ARG A 20 4.93 -11.91 18.00
C ARG A 20 5.94 -10.76 18.06
N ILE A 21 5.46 -9.52 17.98
CA ILE A 21 6.30 -8.33 18.15
C ILE A 21 6.91 -8.32 19.55
N ARG A 22 6.12 -8.58 20.60
CA ARG A 22 6.60 -8.65 21.98
C ARG A 22 7.65 -9.74 22.17
N ALA A 23 7.42 -10.95 21.65
CA ALA A 23 8.38 -12.05 21.75
C ALA A 23 9.71 -11.74 21.05
N ARG A 24 9.70 -10.92 19.99
CA ARG A 24 10.92 -10.39 19.37
C ARG A 24 11.61 -9.35 20.25
N ALA A 25 10.84 -8.39 20.79
CA ALA A 25 11.36 -7.36 21.67
C ALA A 25 12.02 -7.96 22.93
N GLU A 26 11.44 -9.00 23.52
CA GLU A 26 11.99 -9.74 24.67
C GLU A 26 13.35 -10.41 24.36
N LYS A 27 13.62 -10.70 23.08
CA LYS A 27 14.91 -11.22 22.59
C LYS A 27 15.89 -10.11 22.17
N GLY A 28 15.52 -8.84 22.33
CA GLY A 28 16.33 -7.72 21.84
C GLY A 28 16.23 -7.49 20.33
N GLU A 29 15.26 -8.11 19.65
CA GLU A 29 15.08 -7.96 18.20
C GLU A 29 14.09 -6.84 17.88
N LYS A 30 14.48 -5.93 16.99
CA LYS A 30 13.64 -4.79 16.59
C LYS A 30 12.58 -5.18 15.55
N SER A 31 11.49 -4.43 15.53
CA SER A 31 10.37 -4.64 14.61
C SER A 31 9.85 -3.31 14.04
N ILE A 32 9.18 -3.39 12.89
CA ILE A 32 8.41 -2.30 12.30
C ILE A 32 6.96 -2.73 12.20
N LEU A 33 6.03 -1.87 12.59
CA LEU A 33 4.60 -2.05 12.42
C LEU A 33 4.06 -1.05 11.39
N LEU A 34 3.56 -1.55 10.26
CA LEU A 34 2.88 -0.76 9.25
C LEU A 34 1.37 -0.80 9.46
N VAL A 35 0.78 0.39 9.53
CA VAL A 35 -0.67 0.61 9.63
C VAL A 35 -1.10 1.73 8.67
N PRO A 36 -2.37 1.80 8.27
CA PRO A 36 -2.87 2.95 7.52
C PRO A 36 -2.65 4.27 8.28
N GLU A 37 -2.51 5.38 7.54
CA GLU A 37 -2.22 6.70 8.11
C GLU A 37 -3.17 7.09 9.25
N GLN A 38 -4.46 6.76 9.10
CA GLN A 38 -5.53 7.06 10.03
C GLN A 38 -5.36 6.39 11.40
N PHE A 39 -4.55 5.32 11.49
CA PHE A 39 -4.38 4.53 12.72
C PHE A 39 -3.04 4.78 13.42
N THR A 40 -2.13 5.56 12.84
CA THR A 40 -0.75 5.73 13.34
C THR A 40 -0.69 6.15 14.83
N SER A 41 -1.37 7.23 15.20
CA SER A 41 -1.40 7.70 16.61
C SER A 41 -2.02 6.68 17.56
N SER A 42 -3.14 6.04 17.18
CA SER A 42 -3.77 5.00 18.01
C SER A 42 -2.90 3.75 18.18
N THR A 43 -2.05 3.48 17.19
CA THR A 43 -1.14 2.33 17.15
C THR A 43 0.00 2.52 18.14
N GLU A 44 0.58 3.72 18.25
CA GLU A 44 1.62 4.02 19.24
C GLU A 44 1.12 3.79 20.67
N GLY A 45 -0.06 4.31 21.01
CA GLY A 45 -0.68 4.08 22.31
C GLY A 45 -1.03 2.61 22.56
N ARG A 46 -1.28 1.82 21.51
CA ARG A 46 -1.46 0.37 21.62
C ARG A 46 -0.15 -0.37 21.83
N ILE A 47 0.93 0.00 21.12
CA ILE A 47 2.27 -0.56 21.33
C ILE A 47 2.65 -0.40 22.80
N TYR A 48 2.50 0.80 23.36
CA TYR A 48 2.82 1.05 24.77
C TYR A 48 2.01 0.17 25.72
N ARG A 49 0.70 -0.01 25.48
CA ARG A 49 -0.16 -0.84 26.33
C ARG A 49 0.15 -2.34 26.25
N GLU A 50 0.46 -2.85 25.06
CA GLU A 50 0.66 -4.29 24.83
C GLU A 50 2.08 -4.75 25.21
N LEU A 51 3.08 -3.88 25.03
CA LEU A 51 4.50 -4.19 25.27
C LEU A 51 5.03 -3.61 26.58
N GLY A 52 4.42 -2.54 27.09
CA GLY A 52 4.94 -1.78 28.22
C GLY A 52 6.14 -0.89 27.85
N ASP A 53 6.56 -0.08 28.82
CA ASP A 53 7.60 0.94 28.64
C ASP A 53 8.93 0.36 28.11
N ALA A 54 9.45 -0.67 28.79
CA ALA A 54 10.77 -1.25 28.49
C ALA A 54 10.89 -1.85 27.07
N LEU A 55 9.80 -2.40 26.52
CA LEU A 55 9.82 -3.08 25.22
C LEU A 55 9.27 -2.21 24.08
N SER A 56 8.55 -1.13 24.38
CA SER A 56 7.94 -0.26 23.37
C SER A 56 8.97 0.36 22.41
N GLY A 57 10.16 0.72 22.90
CA GLY A 57 11.26 1.26 22.10
C GLY A 57 11.88 0.28 21.09
N MET A 58 11.49 -1.00 21.13
CA MET A 58 11.94 -2.01 20.16
C MET A 58 11.09 -2.04 18.89
N VAL A 59 10.03 -1.23 18.83
CA VAL A 59 9.05 -1.23 17.76
C VAL A 59 8.84 0.19 17.25
N GLU A 60 8.96 0.38 15.94
CA GLU A 60 8.58 1.65 15.30
C GLU A 60 7.32 1.43 14.46
N SER A 61 6.33 2.30 14.63
CA SER A 61 5.14 2.31 13.77
C SER A 61 5.29 3.31 12.63
N PHE A 62 4.94 2.90 11.43
CA PHE A 62 4.91 3.76 10.24
C PHE A 62 3.60 3.60 9.47
N SER A 63 3.23 4.61 8.69
CA SER A 63 2.40 4.43 7.50
C SER A 63 3.29 4.18 6.29
N PHE A 64 2.71 3.78 5.15
CA PHE A 64 3.49 3.70 3.91
C PHE A 64 4.15 5.04 3.55
N THR A 65 3.44 6.15 3.77
CA THR A 65 3.94 7.49 3.49
C THR A 65 5.09 7.85 4.44
N SER A 66 4.93 7.68 5.75
CA SER A 66 6.02 8.02 6.69
C SER A 66 7.20 7.06 6.58
N LEU A 67 6.98 5.80 6.21
CA LEU A 67 8.06 4.86 5.88
C LEU A 67 8.83 5.34 4.64
N ALA A 68 8.13 5.74 3.58
CA ALA A 68 8.77 6.25 2.37
C ALA A 68 9.62 7.50 2.66
N GLU A 69 9.11 8.46 3.44
CA GLU A 69 9.91 9.62 3.88
C GLU A 69 11.16 9.19 4.67
N LYS A 70 11.04 8.19 5.55
CA LYS A 70 12.18 7.67 6.32
C LYS A 70 13.23 7.00 5.43
N ILE A 71 12.81 6.26 4.41
CA ILE A 71 13.71 5.69 3.39
C ILE A 71 14.39 6.82 2.61
N LEU A 72 13.64 7.78 2.07
CA LEU A 72 14.16 8.85 1.22
C LEU A 72 15.06 9.84 1.96
N SER A 73 14.86 10.04 3.27
CA SER A 73 15.76 10.83 4.10
C SER A 73 17.08 10.12 4.39
N THR A 74 17.11 8.79 4.32
CA THR A 74 18.32 7.98 4.56
C THR A 74 19.09 7.69 3.28
N GLU A 75 18.39 7.29 2.21
CA GLU A 75 18.97 6.87 0.92
C GLU A 75 19.02 8.00 -0.13
N GLY A 76 18.45 9.17 0.19
CA GLY A 76 18.39 10.31 -0.71
C GLY A 76 17.09 10.40 -1.52
N GLY A 77 16.61 11.62 -1.71
CA GLY A 77 15.33 11.93 -2.38
C GLY A 77 14.43 12.84 -1.57
N ALA A 78 14.67 12.99 -0.25
CA ALA A 78 13.85 13.84 0.63
C ALA A 78 13.82 15.33 0.24
N ALA A 79 14.83 15.82 -0.48
CA ALA A 79 14.87 17.21 -0.95
C ALA A 79 13.81 17.52 -2.02
N VAL A 80 13.30 16.51 -2.72
CA VAL A 80 12.27 16.70 -3.74
C VAL A 80 10.92 16.95 -3.07
N GLN A 81 10.35 18.12 -3.34
CA GLN A 81 9.08 18.54 -2.75
C GLN A 81 7.91 17.74 -3.31
N THR A 82 6.98 17.34 -2.43
CA THR A 82 5.67 16.83 -2.87
C THR A 82 4.73 17.98 -3.11
N LEU A 83 4.10 17.98 -4.28
CA LEU A 83 3.13 18.98 -4.65
C LEU A 83 1.84 18.79 -3.84
N SER A 84 1.29 19.91 -3.38
CA SER A 84 -0.07 19.96 -2.84
C SER A 84 -1.10 19.75 -3.94
N ASP A 85 -2.35 19.46 -3.57
CA ASP A 85 -3.47 19.33 -4.51
C ASP A 85 -3.62 20.56 -5.41
N ALA A 86 -3.42 21.75 -4.85
CA ALA A 86 -3.41 23.00 -5.60
C ALA A 86 -2.24 23.05 -6.60
N GLY A 87 -1.05 22.63 -6.19
CA GLY A 87 0.12 22.53 -7.07
C GLY A 87 -0.11 21.55 -8.23
N ARG A 88 -0.70 20.39 -7.94
CA ARG A 88 -1.05 19.39 -8.97
C ARG A 88 -2.06 19.95 -9.98
N ALA A 89 -3.10 20.65 -9.51
CA ALA A 89 -4.08 21.30 -10.38
C ALA A 89 -3.44 22.40 -11.26
N VAL A 90 -2.48 23.17 -10.72
CA VAL A 90 -1.73 24.17 -11.48
C VAL A 90 -0.88 23.50 -12.58
N LEU A 91 -0.23 22.38 -12.29
CA LEU A 91 0.52 21.63 -13.31
C LEU A 91 -0.40 21.10 -14.41
N VAL A 92 -1.59 20.58 -14.07
CA VAL A 92 -2.57 20.15 -15.07
C VAL A 92 -3.00 21.31 -15.96
N ARG A 93 -3.30 22.48 -15.38
CA ARG A 93 -3.62 23.68 -16.15
C ARG A 93 -2.48 24.04 -17.12
N ARG A 94 -1.24 24.01 -16.64
CA ARG A 94 -0.07 24.28 -17.48
C ARG A 94 0.11 23.25 -18.59
N ALA A 95 -0.10 21.96 -18.31
CA ALA A 95 -0.06 20.91 -19.33
C ALA A 95 -1.12 21.16 -20.42
N LEU A 96 -2.34 21.55 -20.04
CA LEU A 96 -3.39 21.93 -20.99
C LEU A 96 -3.01 23.13 -21.86
N GLU A 97 -2.35 24.14 -21.28
CA GLU A 97 -1.87 25.32 -22.01
C GLU A 97 -0.74 24.96 -23.00
N GLU A 98 0.22 24.11 -22.60
CA GLU A 98 1.33 23.65 -23.46
C GLU A 98 0.87 22.68 -24.57
N LEU A 99 -0.23 21.95 -24.35
CA LEU A 99 -0.78 20.98 -25.31
C LEU A 99 -1.96 21.51 -26.13
N GLN A 100 -2.16 22.83 -26.20
CA GLN A 100 -3.34 23.45 -26.85
C GLN A 100 -3.59 22.99 -28.30
N ASP A 101 -2.54 22.63 -29.03
CA ASP A 101 -2.62 22.19 -30.42
C ASP A 101 -3.01 20.71 -30.56
N ASN A 102 -2.90 19.93 -29.47
CA ASN A 102 -3.13 18.47 -29.47
C ASN A 102 -4.30 18.04 -28.57
N VAL A 103 -4.78 18.92 -27.69
CA VAL A 103 -5.90 18.68 -26.78
C VAL A 103 -7.02 19.64 -27.17
N HIS A 104 -8.10 19.14 -27.74
CA HIS A 104 -9.20 19.98 -28.26
C HIS A 104 -10.44 19.92 -27.37
N TYR A 105 -10.82 18.73 -26.91
CA TYR A 105 -12.00 18.50 -26.08
C TYR A 105 -11.87 19.14 -24.70
N TYR A 106 -10.74 18.91 -24.02
CA TYR A 106 -10.55 19.41 -22.65
C TYR A 106 -9.94 20.80 -22.55
N HIS A 107 -9.28 21.30 -23.60
CA HIS A 107 -8.60 22.60 -23.57
C HIS A 107 -9.55 23.79 -23.31
N ARG A 108 -10.82 23.68 -23.72
CA ARG A 108 -11.86 24.68 -23.38
C ARG A 108 -12.06 24.86 -21.88
N HIS A 109 -11.71 23.85 -21.07
CA HIS A 109 -11.86 23.86 -19.62
C HIS A 109 -10.59 24.24 -18.86
N ARG A 110 -9.48 24.58 -19.53
CA ARG A 110 -8.18 24.88 -18.88
C ARG A 110 -8.21 26.00 -17.84
N ARG A 111 -9.15 26.95 -17.94
CA ARG A 111 -9.33 28.04 -16.97
C ARG A 111 -10.23 27.64 -15.79
N SER A 112 -10.88 26.49 -15.84
CA SER A 112 -11.70 25.97 -14.75
C SER A 112 -10.83 25.30 -13.70
N ALA A 113 -10.75 25.89 -12.52
CA ALA A 113 -10.03 25.31 -11.39
C ALA A 113 -10.61 23.94 -11.00
N ALA A 114 -11.95 23.81 -10.99
CA ALA A 114 -12.63 22.56 -10.67
C ALA A 114 -12.29 21.45 -11.67
N PHE A 115 -12.19 21.77 -12.96
CA PHE A 115 -11.76 20.79 -13.97
C PHE A 115 -10.31 20.36 -13.75
N CYS A 116 -9.40 21.31 -13.51
CA CYS A 116 -7.98 20.99 -13.30
C CYS A 116 -7.77 20.14 -12.03
N GLN A 117 -8.54 20.39 -10.97
CA GLN A 117 -8.54 19.57 -9.77
C GLN A 117 -9.05 18.15 -10.03
N MET A 118 -10.18 18.02 -10.72
CA MET A 118 -10.74 16.71 -11.09
C MET A 118 -9.78 15.91 -11.99
N ALA A 119 -9.16 16.56 -12.96
CA ALA A 119 -8.17 15.92 -13.83
C ALA A 119 -6.91 15.50 -13.05
N ALA A 120 -6.43 16.31 -12.10
CA ALA A 120 -5.33 15.93 -11.21
C ALA A 120 -5.68 14.72 -10.34
N GLN A 121 -6.89 14.66 -9.77
CA GLN A 121 -7.39 13.50 -9.02
C GLN A 121 -7.50 12.25 -9.90
N THR A 122 -8.01 12.40 -11.12
CA THR A 122 -8.11 11.29 -12.08
C THR A 122 -6.72 10.75 -12.43
N ILE A 123 -5.75 11.63 -12.65
CA ILE A 123 -4.35 11.24 -12.87
C ILE A 123 -3.80 10.48 -11.64
N ASP A 124 -4.06 10.96 -10.42
CA ASP A 124 -3.63 10.30 -9.19
C ASP A 124 -4.26 8.89 -9.04
N GLU A 125 -5.53 8.73 -9.40
CA GLU A 125 -6.20 7.41 -9.43
C GLU A 125 -5.57 6.47 -10.46
N LEU A 126 -5.25 6.97 -11.66
CA LEU A 126 -4.57 6.21 -12.71
C LEU A 126 -3.17 5.77 -12.25
N LYS A 127 -2.41 6.66 -11.59
CA LYS A 127 -1.11 6.33 -11.00
C LYS A 127 -1.25 5.32 -9.87
N SER A 128 -2.24 5.49 -9.00
CA SER A 128 -2.59 4.53 -7.93
C SER A 128 -2.92 3.15 -8.50
N ALA A 129 -3.55 3.08 -9.67
CA ALA A 129 -3.79 1.83 -10.41
C ALA A 129 -2.54 1.27 -11.12
N GLY A 130 -1.45 2.03 -11.19
CA GLY A 130 -0.19 1.64 -11.85
C GLY A 130 -0.17 1.90 -13.35
N LEU A 131 -1.01 2.80 -13.84
CA LEU A 131 -1.03 3.22 -15.23
C LEU A 131 -0.19 4.48 -15.43
N SER A 132 0.68 4.44 -16.44
CA SER A 132 1.32 5.62 -17.02
C SER A 132 0.46 6.22 -18.12
N GLY A 133 0.71 7.49 -18.48
CA GLY A 133 0.01 8.13 -19.59
C GLY A 133 0.20 7.40 -20.93
N ARG A 134 1.35 6.75 -21.15
CA ARG A 134 1.57 5.91 -22.34
C ARG A 134 0.70 4.66 -22.36
N GLN A 135 0.55 3.98 -21.23
CA GLN A 135 -0.33 2.81 -21.11
C GLN A 135 -1.79 3.22 -21.28
N LEU A 136 -2.21 4.35 -20.72
CA LEU A 136 -3.56 4.87 -20.93
C LEU A 136 -3.83 5.16 -22.41
N ALA A 137 -2.87 5.75 -23.13
CA ALA A 137 -3.01 5.99 -24.57
C ALA A 137 -3.21 4.70 -25.37
N GLN A 138 -2.49 3.62 -25.01
CA GLN A 138 -2.64 2.31 -25.65
C GLN A 138 -4.03 1.70 -25.38
N LEU A 139 -4.53 1.82 -24.16
CA LEU A 139 -5.85 1.31 -23.78
C LEU A 139 -6.99 2.13 -24.40
N ALA A 140 -6.82 3.44 -24.53
CA ALA A 140 -7.82 4.36 -25.04
C ALA A 140 -8.35 3.96 -26.43
N GLY A 141 -7.46 3.46 -27.32
CA GLY A 141 -7.83 3.04 -28.67
C GLY A 141 -8.88 1.91 -28.74
N ALA A 142 -9.02 1.13 -27.67
CA ALA A 142 -9.99 0.04 -27.58
C ALA A 142 -11.34 0.47 -26.95
N CYS A 143 -11.48 1.72 -26.50
CA CYS A 143 -12.63 2.19 -25.71
C CYS A 143 -13.79 2.77 -26.56
N GLY A 144 -13.83 2.50 -27.86
CA GLY A 144 -14.93 2.87 -28.75
C GLY A 144 -15.24 4.38 -28.71
N ALA A 145 -16.47 4.74 -28.35
CA ALA A 145 -16.95 6.13 -28.34
C ALA A 145 -16.16 7.06 -27.41
N GLU A 146 -15.55 6.54 -26.34
CA GLU A 146 -14.77 7.32 -25.38
C GLU A 146 -13.27 7.40 -25.73
N SER A 147 -12.84 6.75 -26.83
CA SER A 147 -11.43 6.70 -27.25
C SER A 147 -10.81 8.10 -27.40
N GLY A 148 -11.55 9.06 -27.97
CA GLY A 148 -11.04 10.42 -28.18
C GLY A 148 -10.75 11.14 -26.87
N LYS A 149 -11.69 11.07 -25.91
CA LYS A 149 -11.52 11.69 -24.58
C LYS A 149 -10.40 11.03 -23.79
N LEU A 150 -10.33 9.71 -23.77
CA LEU A 150 -9.25 8.99 -23.08
C LEU A 150 -7.88 9.24 -23.70
N SER A 151 -7.80 9.41 -25.02
CA SER A 151 -6.55 9.76 -25.71
C SER A 151 -6.08 11.16 -25.31
N GLU A 152 -6.98 12.15 -25.25
CA GLU A 152 -6.62 13.48 -24.75
C GLU A 152 -6.23 13.47 -23.28
N LEU A 153 -6.94 12.71 -22.43
CA LEU A 153 -6.57 12.54 -21.02
C LEU A 153 -5.18 11.93 -20.88
N ALA A 154 -4.84 10.95 -21.72
CA ALA A 154 -3.51 10.35 -21.76
C ALA A 154 -2.42 11.36 -22.17
N LEU A 155 -2.72 12.29 -23.08
CA LEU A 155 -1.80 13.38 -23.44
C LEU A 155 -1.62 14.35 -22.27
N ILE A 156 -2.71 14.77 -21.62
CA ILE A 156 -2.68 15.64 -20.44
C ILE A 156 -1.86 14.98 -19.32
N PHE A 157 -2.06 13.68 -19.09
CA PHE A 157 -1.32 12.92 -18.09
C PHE A 157 0.19 12.89 -18.42
N GLN A 158 0.58 12.61 -19.67
CA GLN A 158 1.99 12.65 -20.07
C GLN A 158 2.62 14.05 -19.93
N GLY A 159 1.87 15.10 -20.29
CA GLY A 159 2.29 16.48 -20.11
C GLY A 159 2.46 16.83 -18.62
N TYR A 160 1.52 16.41 -17.79
CA TYR A 160 1.58 16.55 -16.33
C TYR A 160 2.82 15.87 -15.76
N GLU A 161 3.11 14.61 -16.10
CA GLU A 161 4.31 13.91 -15.60
C GLU A 161 5.61 14.58 -16.05
N THR A 162 5.64 15.08 -17.29
CA THR A 162 6.80 15.82 -17.82
C THR A 162 7.06 17.11 -17.03
N LEU A 163 6.01 17.84 -16.67
CA LEU A 163 6.12 19.05 -15.85
C LEU A 163 6.43 18.72 -14.38
N LEU A 164 5.86 17.64 -13.85
CA LEU A 164 6.08 17.18 -12.49
C LEU A 164 7.55 16.84 -12.28
N ALA A 165 8.16 16.09 -13.21
CA ALA A 165 9.58 15.73 -13.16
C ALA A 165 10.56 16.92 -13.05
N ARG A 166 10.13 18.14 -13.42
CA ARG A 166 10.92 19.38 -13.31
C ARG A 166 10.66 20.16 -12.02
N SER A 167 9.56 19.88 -11.33
CA SER A 167 9.03 20.73 -10.26
C SER A 167 8.89 20.02 -8.91
N GLY A 168 8.78 18.69 -8.89
CA GLY A 168 8.67 17.92 -7.66
C GLY A 168 8.16 16.50 -7.90
N MET A 169 7.40 15.99 -6.93
CA MET A 169 6.76 14.67 -6.96
C MET A 169 5.32 14.77 -6.49
N ASP A 170 4.51 13.78 -6.84
CA ASP A 170 3.25 13.55 -6.13
C ASP A 170 3.41 12.45 -5.05
N PRO A 171 2.39 12.20 -4.21
CA PRO A 171 2.47 11.18 -3.17
C PRO A 171 2.74 9.76 -3.71
N SER A 172 2.23 9.44 -4.90
CA SER A 172 2.44 8.13 -5.55
C SER A 172 3.90 7.97 -5.97
N ASP A 173 4.49 8.99 -6.60
CA ASP A 173 5.90 9.03 -6.99
C ASP A 173 6.84 8.87 -5.81
N ARG A 174 6.49 9.43 -4.65
CA ARG A 174 7.30 9.28 -3.44
C ARG A 174 7.39 7.83 -2.98
N LEU A 175 6.28 7.09 -3.00
CA LEU A 175 6.27 5.67 -2.67
C LEU A 175 7.09 4.86 -3.68
N GLU A 176 6.97 5.17 -4.97
CA GLU A 176 7.74 4.50 -6.02
C GLU A 176 9.24 4.77 -5.93
N LEU A 177 9.63 6.03 -5.66
CA LEU A 177 11.02 6.40 -5.46
C LEU A 177 11.60 5.73 -4.22
N ALA A 178 10.86 5.68 -3.11
CA ALA A 178 11.32 4.98 -1.91
C ALA A 178 11.58 3.49 -2.19
N GLY A 179 10.70 2.84 -2.95
CA GLY A 179 10.90 1.48 -3.42
C GLY A 179 12.17 1.35 -4.28
N ALA A 180 12.35 2.25 -5.25
CA ALA A 180 13.52 2.25 -6.13
C ALA A 180 14.83 2.47 -5.36
N ARG A 181 14.86 3.39 -4.39
CA ARG A 181 16.04 3.63 -3.54
C ARG A 181 16.37 2.43 -2.67
N LEU A 182 15.36 1.73 -2.16
CA LEU A 182 15.56 0.50 -1.41
C LEU A 182 16.13 -0.62 -2.30
N GLU A 183 15.63 -0.75 -3.54
CA GLU A 183 16.18 -1.68 -4.54
C GLU A 183 17.65 -1.36 -4.88
N GLU A 184 17.99 -0.09 -5.09
CA GLU A 184 19.36 0.38 -5.34
C GLU A 184 20.29 0.15 -4.15
N ALA A 185 19.81 0.36 -2.92
CA ALA A 185 20.57 0.04 -1.71
C ALA A 185 20.88 -1.46 -1.64
N LEU A 186 19.87 -2.30 -1.90
CA LEU A 186 20.00 -3.76 -1.90
C LEU A 186 20.98 -4.25 -2.98
N ALA A 187 20.93 -3.66 -4.17
CA ALA A 187 21.87 -3.96 -5.27
C ALA A 187 23.33 -3.63 -4.92
N ARG A 188 23.56 -2.66 -4.03
CA ARG A 188 24.87 -2.31 -3.47
C ARG A 188 25.25 -3.13 -2.23
N HIS A 189 24.49 -4.17 -1.90
CA HIS A 189 24.63 -4.96 -0.66
C HIS A 189 24.57 -4.12 0.62
N SER A 190 23.79 -3.04 0.57
CA SER A 190 23.52 -2.17 1.71
C SER A 190 22.03 -2.16 2.05
N LEU A 191 21.72 -1.78 3.29
CA LEU A 191 20.35 -1.55 3.72
C LEU A 191 20.36 -0.38 4.72
N PRO A 192 19.36 0.53 4.67
CA PRO A 192 19.20 1.57 5.68
C PRO A 192 19.29 1.00 7.08
N GLU A 193 20.05 1.65 7.97
CA GLU A 193 20.31 1.14 9.32
C GLU A 193 19.01 0.87 10.09
N PHE A 194 17.99 1.72 9.92
CA PHE A 194 16.70 1.54 10.58
C PHE A 194 15.90 0.32 10.07
N LEU A 195 16.24 -0.24 8.91
CA LEU A 195 15.61 -1.45 8.36
C LEU A 195 16.41 -2.73 8.68
N ARG A 196 17.68 -2.60 9.06
CA ARG A 196 18.56 -3.76 9.32
C ARG A 196 18.05 -4.60 10.49
N ASP A 197 18.06 -5.91 10.30
CA ASP A 197 17.66 -6.95 11.27
C ASP A 197 16.23 -6.79 11.83
N ARG A 198 15.37 -6.03 11.13
CA ARG A 198 13.98 -5.82 11.52
C ARG A 198 13.05 -6.75 10.79
N ALA A 199 12.07 -7.28 11.53
CA ALA A 199 10.87 -7.87 10.92
C ALA A 199 9.80 -6.79 10.74
N VAL A 200 9.08 -6.87 9.64
CA VAL A 200 7.94 -5.99 9.36
C VAL A 200 6.65 -6.74 9.63
N PHE A 201 5.72 -6.06 10.28
CA PHE A 201 4.37 -6.51 10.50
C PHE A 201 3.42 -5.49 9.87
N ILE A 202 2.40 -5.95 9.15
CA ILE A 202 1.43 -5.11 8.44
C ILE A 202 0.05 -5.51 8.92
N ASP A 203 -0.72 -4.53 9.41
CA ASP A 203 -2.07 -4.73 9.92
C ASP A 203 -3.03 -3.65 9.39
N GLU A 204 -4.34 -3.95 9.44
CA GLU A 204 -5.42 -3.02 9.08
C GLU A 204 -5.44 -2.56 7.60
N PHE A 205 -4.84 -3.32 6.68
CA PHE A 205 -4.92 -3.06 5.24
C PHE A 205 -5.81 -4.07 4.51
N ASP A 206 -6.86 -3.56 3.86
CA ASP A 206 -7.74 -4.38 3.01
C ASP A 206 -7.29 -4.42 1.54
N THR A 207 -6.53 -3.42 1.11
CA THR A 207 -6.02 -3.32 -0.28
C THR A 207 -4.66 -2.63 -0.33
N PHE A 208 -3.92 -2.90 -1.41
CA PHE A 208 -2.68 -2.20 -1.75
C PHE A 208 -2.82 -1.66 -3.18
N ASN A 209 -2.48 -0.39 -3.37
CA ASN A 209 -2.40 0.21 -4.70
C ASN A 209 -1.03 -0.10 -5.34
N ALA A 210 -0.83 0.26 -6.60
CA ALA A 210 0.40 -0.08 -7.33
C ALA A 210 1.68 0.50 -6.68
N PRO A 211 1.74 1.77 -6.25
CA PRO A 211 2.92 2.30 -5.56
C PRO A 211 3.23 1.57 -4.24
N LYS A 212 2.21 1.28 -3.41
CA LYS A 212 2.40 0.48 -2.18
C LYS A 212 2.91 -0.92 -2.48
N LYS A 213 2.40 -1.58 -3.52
CA LYS A 213 2.89 -2.90 -3.95
C LYS A 213 4.34 -2.85 -4.41
N ARG A 214 4.75 -1.77 -5.10
CA ARG A 214 6.14 -1.58 -5.52
C ARG A 214 7.07 -1.50 -4.31
N LEU A 215 6.76 -0.64 -3.33
CA LEU A 215 7.53 -0.54 -2.10
C LEU A 215 7.52 -1.86 -1.30
N LEU A 216 6.37 -2.52 -1.19
CA LEU A 216 6.27 -3.82 -0.52
C LEU A 216 7.09 -4.92 -1.20
N GLY A 217 7.19 -4.90 -2.53
CA GLY A 217 8.04 -5.81 -3.29
C GLY A 217 9.52 -5.63 -2.92
N ALA A 218 9.99 -4.38 -2.87
CA ALA A 218 11.35 -4.05 -2.44
C ALA A 218 11.61 -4.48 -0.98
N MET A 219 10.64 -4.26 -0.07
CA MET A 219 10.73 -4.72 1.31
C MET A 219 10.80 -6.25 1.44
N LEU A 220 10.03 -6.99 0.62
CA LEU A 220 10.04 -8.45 0.61
C LEU A 220 11.39 -9.01 0.16
N ALA A 221 12.07 -8.35 -0.78
CA ALA A 221 13.42 -8.71 -1.22
C ALA A 221 14.48 -8.37 -0.16
N ALA A 222 14.32 -7.23 0.52
CA ALA A 222 15.35 -6.67 1.40
C ALA A 222 15.30 -7.19 2.85
N LEU A 223 14.14 -7.60 3.35
CA LEU A 223 13.91 -7.85 4.78
C LEU A 223 13.76 -9.33 5.11
N PRO A 224 14.22 -9.77 6.29
CA PRO A 224 14.19 -11.18 6.67
C PRO A 224 12.76 -11.75 6.72
N SER A 225 11.82 -10.97 7.27
CA SER A 225 10.42 -11.40 7.40
C SER A 225 9.45 -10.22 7.28
N VAL A 226 8.41 -10.42 6.48
CA VAL A 226 7.25 -9.53 6.36
C VAL A 226 5.99 -10.34 6.69
N THR A 227 5.30 -9.97 7.77
CA THR A 227 4.04 -10.60 8.19
C THR A 227 2.88 -9.69 7.85
N VAL A 228 1.87 -10.19 7.14
CA VAL A 228 0.66 -9.43 6.78
C VAL A 228 -0.57 -10.10 7.39
N ALA A 229 -1.33 -9.35 8.18
CA ALA A 229 -2.62 -9.77 8.68
C ALA A 229 -3.72 -9.41 7.67
N LEU A 230 -4.56 -10.38 7.29
CA LEU A 230 -5.66 -10.19 6.35
C LEU A 230 -6.95 -10.79 6.87
N CYS A 231 -8.07 -10.12 6.61
CA CYS A 231 -9.41 -10.61 6.92
C CYS A 231 -9.86 -11.64 5.88
N ASP A 232 -9.34 -12.87 5.99
CA ASP A 232 -9.51 -13.96 5.02
C ASP A 232 -9.90 -15.25 5.77
N ASP A 233 -10.84 -16.03 5.22
CA ASP A 233 -11.34 -17.29 5.81
C ASP A 233 -10.45 -18.50 5.51
N GLY A 234 -9.42 -18.34 4.68
CA GLY A 234 -8.51 -19.38 4.22
C GLY A 234 -9.10 -20.28 3.13
N ALA A 235 -10.32 -20.00 2.65
CA ALA A 235 -10.90 -20.73 1.55
C ALA A 235 -10.20 -20.36 0.22
N PRO A 236 -10.09 -21.31 -0.73
CA PRO A 236 -9.44 -21.03 -2.01
C PRO A 236 -10.19 -19.94 -2.78
N LEU A 237 -9.44 -19.05 -3.44
CA LEU A 237 -9.99 -18.08 -4.38
C LEU A 237 -10.43 -18.81 -5.66
N LEU A 238 -11.72 -18.74 -5.98
CA LEU A 238 -12.26 -19.31 -7.21
C LEU A 238 -12.40 -18.23 -8.30
N PRO A 239 -12.34 -18.59 -9.60
CA PRO A 239 -12.68 -17.66 -10.68
C PRO A 239 -14.11 -17.15 -10.52
N GLY A 240 -14.30 -15.83 -10.51
CA GLY A 240 -15.62 -15.21 -10.30
C GLY A 240 -16.12 -15.27 -8.86
N ASP A 241 -15.24 -15.53 -7.88
CA ASP A 241 -15.60 -15.50 -6.46
C ASP A 241 -16.11 -14.12 -6.04
N LEU A 242 -17.38 -14.08 -5.62
CA LEU A 242 -18.08 -12.91 -5.06
C LEU A 242 -18.36 -13.08 -3.55
N SER A 243 -17.65 -13.99 -2.88
CA SER A 243 -17.76 -14.20 -1.44
C SER A 243 -17.34 -12.96 -0.66
N LEU A 244 -17.77 -12.89 0.61
CA LEU A 244 -17.45 -11.81 1.55
C LEU A 244 -15.94 -11.52 1.62
N PHE A 245 -15.10 -12.56 1.53
CA PHE A 245 -13.65 -12.46 1.67
C PHE A 245 -12.91 -12.43 0.33
N SER A 246 -13.62 -12.35 -0.81
CA SER A 246 -13.02 -12.34 -2.16
C SER A 246 -11.92 -11.29 -2.32
N GLY A 247 -12.13 -10.08 -1.79
CA GLY A 247 -11.12 -9.01 -1.81
C GLY A 247 -9.83 -9.37 -1.04
N ALA A 248 -9.98 -9.89 0.19
CA ALA A 248 -8.83 -10.31 1.00
C ALA A 248 -8.08 -11.50 0.37
N LYS A 249 -8.81 -12.44 -0.22
CA LYS A 249 -8.25 -13.58 -0.98
C LYS A 249 -7.45 -13.10 -2.20
N GLN A 250 -7.95 -12.11 -2.93
CA GLN A 250 -7.23 -11.49 -4.05
C GLN A 250 -5.94 -10.81 -3.57
N VAL A 251 -6.00 -10.08 -2.45
CA VAL A 251 -4.80 -9.47 -1.85
C VAL A 251 -3.79 -10.53 -1.42
N ALA A 252 -4.23 -11.59 -0.73
CA ALA A 252 -3.37 -12.70 -0.34
C ALA A 252 -2.68 -13.34 -1.56
N ALA A 253 -3.44 -13.60 -2.64
CA ALA A 253 -2.89 -14.12 -3.89
C ALA A 253 -1.86 -13.18 -4.52
N GLN A 254 -2.17 -11.89 -4.60
CA GLN A 254 -1.27 -10.85 -5.13
C GLN A 254 0.01 -10.73 -4.31
N LEU A 255 -0.06 -10.79 -2.98
CA LEU A 255 1.11 -10.75 -2.09
C LEU A 255 2.01 -11.98 -2.29
N ARG A 256 1.42 -13.18 -2.43
CA ARG A 256 2.20 -14.39 -2.73
C ARG A 256 2.91 -14.28 -4.08
N GLN A 257 2.24 -13.75 -5.10
CA GLN A 257 2.85 -13.52 -6.41
C GLN A 257 3.96 -12.47 -6.33
N LEU A 258 3.73 -11.38 -5.60
CA LEU A 258 4.71 -10.32 -5.38
C LEU A 258 5.95 -10.83 -4.65
N ALA A 259 5.79 -11.64 -3.60
CA ALA A 259 6.90 -12.27 -2.88
C ALA A 259 7.73 -13.16 -3.81
N ARG A 260 7.08 -14.05 -4.57
CA ARG A 260 7.77 -14.92 -5.55
C ARG A 260 8.52 -14.13 -6.61
N LYS A 261 7.91 -13.07 -7.16
CA LYS A 261 8.55 -12.19 -8.15
C LYS A 261 9.82 -11.53 -7.62
N ASN A 262 9.87 -11.25 -6.32
CA ASN A 262 11.00 -10.60 -5.65
C ASN A 262 11.94 -11.58 -4.93
N GLY A 263 11.87 -12.89 -5.25
CA GLY A 263 12.76 -13.90 -4.68
C GLY A 263 12.52 -14.22 -3.20
N ALA A 264 11.40 -13.76 -2.63
CA ALA A 264 11.05 -14.02 -1.24
C ALA A 264 10.25 -15.32 -1.09
N GLU A 265 10.68 -16.18 -0.15
CA GLU A 265 9.92 -17.36 0.24
C GLU A 265 8.54 -16.99 0.81
N VAL A 266 7.55 -17.86 0.60
CA VAL A 266 6.18 -17.70 1.12
C VAL A 266 5.92 -18.83 2.10
N ALA A 267 5.76 -18.48 3.38
CA ALA A 267 5.40 -19.45 4.41
C ALA A 267 3.96 -19.96 4.24
N VAL A 268 3.68 -21.13 4.82
CA VAL A 268 2.30 -21.64 4.94
C VAL A 268 1.48 -20.62 5.74
N PRO A 269 0.33 -20.14 5.22
CA PRO A 269 -0.50 -19.19 5.93
C PRO A 269 -0.98 -19.73 7.27
N GLN A 270 -0.92 -18.90 8.31
CA GLN A 270 -1.54 -19.22 9.60
C GLN A 270 -2.98 -18.74 9.60
N LEU A 271 -3.94 -19.66 9.71
CA LEU A 271 -5.36 -19.35 9.76
C LEU A 271 -5.88 -19.38 11.20
N LEU A 272 -6.47 -18.27 11.64
CA LEU A 272 -7.17 -18.14 12.92
C LEU A 272 -8.68 -18.30 12.69
N ARG A 273 -9.24 -19.42 13.18
CA ARG A 273 -10.67 -19.75 13.03
C ARG A 273 -11.54 -19.29 14.20
N LYS A 274 -10.95 -19.12 15.39
CA LYS A 274 -11.69 -18.85 16.62
C LYS A 274 -12.27 -17.44 16.64
N ASP A 275 -13.56 -17.29 16.96
CA ASP A 275 -14.12 -15.97 17.30
C ASP A 275 -13.82 -15.60 18.77
N LEU A 276 -12.80 -14.77 18.97
CA LEU A 276 -12.42 -14.32 20.31
C LEU A 276 -13.20 -13.08 20.76
N ARG A 277 -13.83 -12.34 19.84
CA ARG A 277 -14.54 -11.10 20.14
C ARG A 277 -15.84 -11.41 20.87
N HIS A 278 -16.56 -12.43 20.43
CA HIS A 278 -17.88 -12.76 20.96
C HIS A 278 -17.87 -13.93 21.97
N ARG A 279 -16.69 -14.38 22.42
CA ARG A 279 -16.55 -15.49 23.39
C ARG A 279 -17.38 -15.34 24.68
N ASN A 280 -17.66 -14.10 25.10
CA ASN A 280 -18.42 -13.78 26.32
C ASN A 280 -19.90 -13.46 26.03
N ALA A 281 -20.36 -13.61 24.78
CA ALA A 281 -21.75 -13.39 24.37
C ALA A 281 -22.37 -14.75 24.01
N PRO A 282 -23.11 -15.41 24.93
CA PRO A 282 -23.47 -16.83 24.80
C PRO A 282 -24.16 -17.20 23.49
N GLY A 283 -25.10 -16.37 23.03
CA GLY A 283 -25.82 -16.61 21.77
C GLY A 283 -24.93 -16.49 20.53
N LEU A 284 -23.98 -15.55 20.52
CA LEU A 284 -23.05 -15.37 19.41
C LEU A 284 -21.91 -16.40 19.44
N ALA A 285 -21.45 -16.78 20.64
CA ALA A 285 -20.47 -17.83 20.83
C ALA A 285 -20.99 -19.18 20.33
N ALA A 286 -22.25 -19.52 20.61
CA ALA A 286 -22.87 -20.74 20.10
C ALA A 286 -22.96 -20.75 18.56
N VAL A 287 -23.31 -19.62 17.94
CA VAL A 287 -23.31 -19.49 16.47
C VAL A 287 -21.90 -19.62 15.89
N ALA A 288 -20.90 -19.01 16.53
CA ALA A 288 -19.51 -19.13 16.10
C ALA A 288 -19.00 -20.58 16.20
N GLU A 289 -19.33 -21.29 17.28
CA GLU A 289 -18.98 -22.70 17.46
C GLU A 289 -19.60 -23.57 16.36
N LEU A 290 -20.89 -23.39 16.06
CA LEU A 290 -21.57 -24.07 14.94
C LEU A 290 -20.91 -23.81 13.58
N LEU A 291 -20.43 -22.58 13.33
CA LEU A 291 -19.73 -22.23 12.09
C LEU A 291 -18.29 -22.80 12.05
N GLU A 292 -17.65 -22.96 13.20
CA GLU A 292 -16.30 -23.54 13.32
C GLU A 292 -16.31 -25.08 13.17
N THR A 293 -17.32 -25.76 13.71
CA THR A 293 -17.45 -27.23 13.72
C THR A 293 -18.27 -27.78 12.56
N GLY A 294 -19.17 -26.98 11.99
CA GLY A 294 -20.13 -27.41 10.97
C GLY A 294 -21.25 -28.31 11.51
N SER A 295 -21.41 -28.39 12.84
CA SER A 295 -22.41 -29.21 13.54
C SER A 295 -22.83 -28.58 14.85
#